data_AF-A0A938T1V6-F1
#
_entry.id   AF-A0A938T1V6-F1
#
_cell.length_a   1.000
_cell.length_b   1.000
_cell.length_c   1.000
_cell.angle_alpha   90.00
_cell.angle_beta   90.00
_cell.angle_gamma   90.00
#
_symmetry.space_group_name_H-M   'P 1'
#
loop_
_entity.id
_entity.type
_entity.pdbx_description
1 polymer ?
#
loop_
_entity_poly.entity_id
_entity_poly.type
_entity_poly.pdbx_seq_one_letter_code
_entity_poly.pdbx_strand_id
1 'polypeptide(L)' 'MLAYKRYVTVKDPESLVLKKLPFRAGQRVEIVMISEEEKKATVRDLKRLFKKTQKLPRAKAISDEEIAEEIKAYRAGR' A
#
# COMPACT_ATOMS: atom_id res chain seq x y z
N MET A 1 25.76 -7.56 -8.80
CA MET A 1 25.12 -6.62 -7.86
C MET A 1 24.60 -7.43 -6.68
N LEU A 2 25.04 -7.15 -5.45
CA LEU A 2 24.48 -7.79 -4.25
C LEU A 2 23.36 -6.89 -3.72
N ALA A 3 22.11 -7.33 -3.86
CA ALA A 3 20.96 -6.62 -3.32
C ALA A 3 20.59 -7.23 -1.95
N TYR A 4 20.77 -6.44 -0.88
CA TYR A 4 20.38 -6.81 0.48
C TYR A 4 19.22 -5.91 0.93
N LYS A 5 18.04 -6.50 1.18
CA LYS A 5 16.85 -5.78 1.64
C LYS A 5 16.51 -6.18 3.06
N ARG A 6 16.42 -5.20 3.97
CA ARG A 6 15.98 -5.38 5.36
C ARG A 6 15.06 -4.24 5.76
N TYR A 7 13.96 -4.56 6.41
CA TYR A 7 13.06 -3.57 7.00
C TYR A 7 13.52 -3.27 8.43
N VAL A 8 13.55 -1.99 8.78
CA VAL A 8 13.86 -1.51 10.12
C VAL A 8 12.90 -0.39 10.48
N THR A 9 12.41 -0.41 11.72
CA THR A 9 11.60 0.69 12.26
C THR A 9 12.54 1.73 12.85
N VAL A 10 12.44 2.97 12.35
CA VAL A 10 13.16 4.11 12.91
C VAL A 10 12.53 4.46 14.26
N LYS A 11 13.28 4.29 15.35
CA LYS A 11 12.85 4.65 16.71
C LYS A 11 13.33 6.05 17.12
N ASP A 12 14.51 6.40 16.66
CA ASP A 12 15.14 7.70 16.83
C ASP A 12 15.35 8.29 15.41
N PRO A 13 14.75 9.44 15.08
CA PRO A 13 14.90 10.05 13.76
C PRO A 13 16.30 10.62 13.50
N GLU A 14 17.09 10.88 14.55
CA GLU A 14 18.44 11.44 14.40
C GLU A 14 19.47 10.36 14.05
N SER A 15 19.26 9.11 14.51
CA SER A 15 20.25 8.04 14.36
C SER A 15 19.66 6.66 14.10
N LEU A 16 20.28 5.91 13.17
CA LEU A 16 19.95 4.52 12.88
C LEU A 16 21.23 3.69 12.76
N VAL A 17 21.40 2.72 13.66
CA VAL A 17 22.56 1.82 13.66
C VAL A 17 22.19 0.45 13.10
N LEU A 18 22.75 0.09 11.93
CA LEU A 18 22.59 -1.22 11.32
C LEU A 18 23.75 -2.15 11.71
N LYS A 19 23.45 -3.21 12.47
CA LYS A 19 24.43 -4.24 12.86
C LYS A 19 24.31 -5.51 12.02
N LYS A 20 25.42 -6.27 11.95
CA LYS A 20 25.56 -7.58 11.29
C LYS A 20 25.20 -7.56 9.79
N LEU A 21 25.76 -6.59 9.07
CA LEU A 21 25.56 -6.48 7.63
C LEU A 21 26.44 -7.49 6.87
N PRO A 22 25.97 -8.08 5.76
CA PRO A 22 26.73 -9.08 4.99
C PRO A 22 27.72 -8.44 4.00
N PHE A 23 28.41 -7.37 4.42
CA PHE A 23 29.39 -6.64 3.59
C PHE A 23 30.78 -6.71 4.19
N ARG A 24 31.80 -6.62 3.33
CA ARG A 24 33.21 -6.65 3.75
C ARG A 24 33.69 -5.24 4.12
N ALA A 25 34.72 -5.16 4.97
CA ALA A 25 35.40 -3.89 5.26
C ALA A 25 35.94 -3.26 3.96
N GLY A 26 35.78 -1.95 3.80
CA GLY A 26 36.20 -1.21 2.60
C GLY A 26 35.23 -1.28 1.41
N GLN A 27 34.14 -2.04 1.50
CA GLN A 27 33.15 -2.12 0.43
C GLN A 27 32.25 -0.88 0.43
N ARG A 28 32.24 -0.13 -0.68
CA ARG A 28 31.26 0.96 -0.90
C ARG A 28 29.89 0.34 -1.17
N VAL A 29 28.88 0.80 -0.41
CA VAL A 29 27.49 0.36 -0.56
C VAL A 29 26.59 1.57 -0.77
N GLU A 30 25.55 1.40 -1.56
CA GLU A 30 24.48 2.38 -1.75
C GLU A 30 23.32 2.03 -0.83
N ILE A 31 22.73 3.04 -0.17
CA ILE A 31 21.59 2.88 0.74
C ILE A 31 20.39 3.59 0.13
N VAL A 32 19.31 2.84 -0.08
CA VAL A 32 18.02 3.39 -0.53
C VAL A 32 17.04 3.34 0.64
N MET A 33 16.50 4.49 1.01
CA MET A 33 15.50 4.62 2.07
C MET A 33 14.11 4.75 1.44
N ILE A 34 13.21 3.85 1.79
CA ILE A 34 11.80 3.88 1.37
C ILE A 34 10.97 3.78 2.63
N SER A 35 10.21 4.83 2.95
CA SER A 35 9.20 4.74 3.99
C SER A 35 8.01 3.94 3.47
N GLU A 36 7.53 2.98 4.27
CA GLU A 36 6.20 2.44 4.03
C GLU A 36 5.20 3.50 4.52
N GLU A 37 4.52 4.17 3.60
CA GLU A 37 3.26 4.82 3.96
C GLU A 37 2.32 3.75 4.51
N GLU A 38 1.69 4.06 5.65
CA GLU A 38 0.86 3.11 6.36
C GLU A 38 -0.37 2.75 5.50
N LYS A 39 -0.25 1.72 4.65
CA LYS A 39 -1.35 1.24 3.79
C LYS A 39 -2.64 0.95 4.57
N LYS A 40 -2.54 0.73 5.88
CA LYS A 40 -3.69 0.52 6.78
C LYS A 40 -4.57 1.78 6.90
N ALA A 41 -4.00 2.98 6.87
CA ALA A 41 -4.77 4.23 6.89
C ALA A 41 -5.68 4.29 5.64
N THR A 42 -5.10 4.03 4.47
CA THR A 42 -5.81 4.01 3.18
C THR A 42 -6.94 2.99 3.14
N VAL A 43 -6.73 1.76 3.64
CA VAL A 43 -7.78 0.73 3.67
C VAL A 43 -8.93 1.10 4.61
N ARG A 44 -8.64 1.71 5.76
CA ARG A 44 -9.68 2.15 6.69
C ARG A 44 -10.53 3.27 6.10
N ASP A 45 -9.90 4.23 5.43
CA ASP A 45 -10.60 5.35 4.83
C ASP A 45 -11.41 4.91 3.61
N LEU A 46 -10.88 3.99 2.81
CA LEU A 46 -11.61 3.37 1.71
C LEU A 46 -12.85 2.59 2.22
N LYS A 47 -12.69 1.78 3.29
CA LYS A 47 -13.83 1.09 3.92
C LYS A 47 -14.87 2.08 4.46
N ARG A 48 -14.43 3.20 5.02
CA ARG A 48 -15.33 4.25 5.53
C ARG A 48 -16.11 4.91 4.40
N LEU A 49 -15.45 5.19 3.28
CA LEU A 49 -16.07 5.75 2.09
C LEU A 49 -17.13 4.79 1.53
N PHE A 50 -16.79 3.52 1.33
CA PHE A 50 -17.75 2.52 0.84
C PHE A 50 -19.00 2.41 1.72
N LYS A 51 -18.83 2.36 3.05
CA LYS A 51 -19.97 2.35 3.98
C LYS A 51 -20.84 3.61 3.88
N LYS A 52 -20.25 4.78 3.58
CA LYS A 52 -21.03 6.00 3.35
C LYS A 52 -21.79 5.93 2.04
N THR A 53 -21.16 5.48 0.96
CA THR A 53 -21.78 5.35 -0.36
C THR A 53 -22.96 4.37 -0.33
N GLN A 54 -22.81 3.20 0.30
CA GLN A 54 -23.88 2.19 0.42
C GLN A 54 -25.08 2.66 1.25
N LYS A 55 -24.92 3.68 2.11
CA LYS A 55 -26.02 4.25 2.89
C LYS A 55 -26.89 5.23 2.08
N LEU A 56 -26.43 5.67 0.90
CA LEU A 56 -27.17 6.62 0.08
C LEU A 56 -28.46 5.98 -0.45
N PRO A 57 -29.61 6.68 -0.45
CA PRO A 57 -30.87 6.13 -0.94
C PRO A 57 -30.80 5.63 -2.39
N ARG A 58 -30.09 6.37 -3.26
CA ARG A 58 -29.88 5.98 -4.66
C ARG A 58 -29.05 4.70 -4.80
N ALA A 59 -28.10 4.46 -3.91
CA ALA A 59 -27.27 3.26 -3.97
C ALA A 59 -28.05 1.98 -3.63
N LYS A 60 -29.15 2.09 -2.87
CA LYS A 60 -30.04 0.96 -2.56
C LYS A 60 -30.90 0.52 -3.74
N ALA A 61 -31.03 1.37 -4.77
CA ALA A 61 -31.80 1.08 -5.96
C ALA A 61 -30.97 0.37 -7.04
N ILE A 62 -29.66 0.27 -6.86
CA ILE A 62 -28.75 -0.42 -7.78
C ILE A 62 -28.67 -1.88 -7.37
N SER A 63 -28.95 -2.79 -8.30
CA SER A 63 -28.86 -4.23 -8.06
C SER A 63 -27.45 -4.77 -8.28
N ASP A 64 -27.16 -5.95 -7.73
CA ASP A 64 -25.87 -6.62 -7.91
C ASP A 64 -25.66 -7.02 -9.38
N GLU A 65 -26.74 -7.33 -10.11
CA GLU A 65 -26.73 -7.64 -11.54
C GLU A 65 -26.32 -6.42 -12.38
N GLU A 66 -26.87 -5.24 -12.11
CA GLU A 66 -26.51 -3.99 -12.80
C GLU A 66 -25.01 -3.67 -12.61
N ILE A 67 -24.50 -3.86 -11.39
CA ILE A 67 -23.08 -3.67 -11.06
C ILE A 67 -22.21 -4.68 -11.83
N ALA A 68 -22.63 -5.96 -11.88
CA ALA A 68 -21.90 -7.01 -12.57
C ALA A 68 -21.83 -6.76 -14.09
N GLU A 69 -22.91 -6.27 -14.68
CA GLU A 69 -22.97 -5.90 -16.10
C GLU A 69 -22.04 -4.72 -16.42
N GLU A 70 -22.04 -3.68 -15.59
CA GLU A 70 -21.14 -2.53 -15.74
C GLU A 70 -19.66 -2.95 -15.67
N ILE A 71 -19.29 -3.75 -14.66
CA ILE A 71 -17.92 -4.27 -14.50
C ILE A 71 -17.52 -5.09 -15.73
N LYS A 72 -18.42 -5.93 -16.23
CA LYS A 72 -18.17 -6.77 -17.41
C LYS A 72 -17.98 -5.91 -18.66
N ALA A 73 -18.80 -4.87 -18.85
CA ALA A 73 -18.68 -3.93 -19.97
C ALA A 73 -17.33 -3.21 -19.94
N TYR A 74 -16.96 -2.64 -18.79
CA TYR A 74 -15.69 -1.96 -18.60
C TYR A 74 -14.48 -2.88 -18.87
N ARG A 75 -14.49 -4.11 -18.34
CA ARG A 75 -13.43 -5.10 -18.56
C ARG A 75 -13.33 -5.58 -20.01
N ALA A 76 -14.43 -5.52 -20.76
CA ALA A 76 -14.45 -5.81 -22.19
C ALA A 76 -13.94 -4.63 -23.04
N GLY A 77 -13.51 -3.53 -22.43
CA GLY A 77 -12.98 -2.36 -23.12
C GLY A 77 -14.05 -1.50 -23.80
N ARG A 78 -15.30 -1.57 -23.34
CA ARG A 78 -16.36 -0.62 -23.70
C ARG A 78 -16.44 0.53 -22.72
#